data_AF-A0A4Y2NYZ8-F1
#
_entry.id   AF-A0A4Y2NYZ8-F1
#
_cell.length_a   1.000
_cell.length_b   1.000
_cell.length_c   1.000
_cell.angle_alpha   90.00
_cell.angle_beta   90.00
_cell.angle_gamma   90.00
#
_symmetry.space_group_name_H-M   'P 1'
#
loop_
_entity.id
_entity.type
_entity.pdbx_description
1 polymer ?
#
loop_
_entity_poly.entity_id
_entity_poly.type
_entity_poly.pdbx_seq_one_letter_code
_entity_poly.pdbx_strand_id
1 'polypeptide(L)'
;MAIASSGEEKRGQTVSSKGGELVTFCRIVKALRNTKPPVYVFPRKRYKELFLKEAPSQNLNLVHPSGWMTADNFLETVKHFQKFCHCKKENPVLILIDNHECHANLEVIMFCRENGIGEDIVQ
;
A
#
# COMPACT_ATOMS: atom_id res chain seq x y z
N MET A 1 -0.07 23.49 -15.26
CA MET A 1 -0.70 24.78 -15.56
C MET A 1 -1.75 24.56 -16.62
N ALA A 2 -3.01 24.78 -16.27
CA ALA A 2 -4.10 24.94 -17.23
C ALA A 2 -4.93 26.12 -16.69
N ILE A 3 -5.09 27.14 -17.53
CA ILE A 3 -5.92 28.33 -17.32
C ILE A 3 -7.34 28.01 -17.80
N ALA A 4 -8.36 28.37 -17.02
CA ALA A 4 -9.77 28.19 -17.38
C ALA A 4 -10.45 29.55 -17.53
N SER A 5 -11.27 29.72 -18.57
CA SER A 5 -12.20 30.84 -18.73
C SER A 5 -13.54 30.49 -18.07
N SER A 6 -14.11 31.45 -17.34
CA SER A 6 -15.33 31.27 -16.55
C SER A 6 -16.59 31.35 -17.41
N GLY A 7 -17.42 30.31 -17.36
CA GLY A 7 -18.81 30.31 -17.79
C GLY A 7 -19.61 29.43 -16.83
N GLU A 8 -20.75 29.94 -16.35
CA GLU A 8 -21.56 29.32 -15.30
C GLU A 8 -22.06 27.92 -15.71
N GLU A 9 -21.45 26.88 -15.15
CA GLU A 9 -21.90 25.50 -15.31
C GLU A 9 -22.75 25.11 -14.09
N LYS A 10 -23.98 24.63 -14.35
CA LYS A 10 -24.85 24.05 -13.32
C LYS A 10 -24.07 22.94 -12.61
N ARG A 11 -23.68 23.20 -11.37
CA ARG A 11 -22.94 22.27 -10.52
C ARG A 11 -23.87 21.13 -10.10
N GLY A 12 -24.13 20.22 -11.04
CA GLY A 12 -24.55 18.86 -10.73
C GLY A 12 -23.43 18.25 -9.90
N GLN A 13 -23.52 18.38 -8.58
CA GLN A 13 -22.68 17.60 -7.70
C GLN A 13 -23.04 16.14 -7.97
N THR A 14 -22.20 15.46 -8.75
CA THR A 14 -22.10 14.02 -8.67
C THR A 14 -21.52 13.73 -7.28
N VAL A 15 -22.40 13.67 -6.29
CA VAL A 15 -22.07 13.04 -5.02
C VAL A 15 -21.82 11.59 -5.39
N SER A 16 -20.57 11.13 -5.37
CA SER A 16 -20.36 9.70 -5.28
C SER A 16 -21.16 9.23 -4.06
N SER A 17 -21.90 8.15 -4.21
CA SER A 17 -22.67 7.62 -3.09
C SER A 17 -21.74 7.53 -1.88
N LYS A 18 -22.12 8.13 -0.76
CA LYS A 18 -21.33 8.16 0.49
C LYS A 18 -21.17 6.76 1.14
N GLY A 19 -21.30 5.69 0.35
CA GLY A 19 -21.25 4.29 0.76
C GLY A 19 -20.42 3.42 -0.20
N GLY A 20 -19.50 4.00 -0.97
CA GLY A 20 -18.42 3.24 -1.61
C GLY A 20 -17.40 2.83 -0.56
N GLU A 21 -17.27 1.53 -0.30
CA GLU A 21 -16.16 0.99 0.50
C GLU A 21 -14.82 1.38 -0.15
N LEU A 22 -14.08 2.29 0.47
CA LEU A 22 -12.75 2.70 0.00
C LEU A 22 -11.75 1.57 0.25
N VAL A 23 -10.96 1.23 -0.77
CA VAL A 23 -9.86 0.25 -0.68
C VAL A 23 -8.56 1.01 -0.47
N THR A 24 -7.78 0.64 0.55
CA THR A 24 -6.45 1.22 0.74
C THR A 24 -5.49 0.62 -0.29
N PHE A 25 -4.74 1.49 -0.96
CA PHE A 25 -3.75 1.14 -1.97
C PHE A 25 -2.36 1.57 -1.49
N CYS A 26 -1.45 0.60 -1.33
CA CYS A 26 -0.05 0.84 -0.99
C CYS A 26 0.83 0.57 -2.22
N ARG A 27 1.55 1.60 -2.66
CA ARG A 27 2.44 1.54 -3.82
C ARG A 27 3.89 1.45 -3.37
N ILE A 28 4.60 0.48 -3.91
CA ILE A 28 6.04 0.31 -3.71
C ILE A 28 6.77 0.85 -4.93
N VAL A 29 7.57 1.90 -4.73
CA VAL A 29 8.33 2.58 -5.79
C VAL A 29 9.82 2.52 -5.52
N LYS A 30 10.61 2.29 -6.57
CA LYS A 30 12.07 2.40 -6.54
C LYS A 30 12.50 3.73 -7.17
N ALA A 31 13.59 4.31 -6.68
CA ALA A 31 14.13 5.59 -7.17
C ALA A 31 14.30 5.66 -8.71
N LEU A 32 14.70 4.55 -9.33
CA LEU A 32 14.84 4.44 -10.80
C LEU A 32 13.49 4.26 -11.54
N ARG A 33 12.38 4.70 -10.94
CA ARG A 33 11.03 4.73 -11.54
C ARG A 33 10.47 3.37 -11.98
N ASN A 34 10.90 2.29 -11.36
CA ASN A 34 10.19 1.01 -11.47
C ASN A 34 9.30 0.81 -10.24
N THR A 35 8.13 0.20 -10.43
CA THR A 35 7.18 -0.06 -9.35
C THR A 35 7.02 -1.55 -9.15
N LYS A 36 7.03 -1.98 -7.89
CA LYS A 36 6.75 -3.38 -7.57
C LYS A 36 5.24 -3.60 -7.53
N PRO A 37 4.78 -4.86 -7.63
CA PRO A 37 3.37 -5.15 -7.57
C PRO A 37 2.74 -4.54 -6.30
N PRO A 38 1.67 -3.75 -6.42
CA PRO A 38 1.05 -3.04 -5.30
C PRO A 38 0.39 -3.97 -4.28
N VAL A 39 0.02 -3.37 -3.14
CA VAL A 39 -0.77 -4.00 -2.09
C VAL A 39 -2.13 -3.31 -1.97
N TYR A 40 -3.20 -4.09 -1.82
CA TYR A 40 -4.56 -3.62 -1.59
C TYR A 40 -5.06 -4.11 -0.23
N VAL A 41 -5.71 -3.24 0.55
CA VAL A 41 -6.41 -3.62 1.79
C VAL A 41 -7.90 -3.33 1.61
N PHE A 42 -8.70 -4.40 1.53
CA PHE A 42 -10.14 -4.29 1.35
C PHE A 42 -10.86 -4.15 2.71
N PRO A 43 -11.87 -3.28 2.85
CA PRO A 43 -12.64 -3.05 4.07
C PRO A 43 -13.59 -4.22 4.40
N ARG A 44 -13.04 -5.40 4.69
CA ARG A 44 -13.78 -6.66 4.85
C ARG A 44 -13.24 -7.48 6.01
N LYS A 45 -14.12 -8.29 6.63
CA LYS A 45 -13.73 -9.30 7.64
C LYS A 45 -13.17 -10.58 7.04
N ARG A 46 -13.51 -10.90 5.78
CA ARG A 46 -13.17 -12.15 5.13
C ARG A 46 -12.67 -11.89 3.72
N TYR A 47 -11.58 -12.57 3.37
CA TYR A 47 -11.09 -12.62 2.01
C TYR A 47 -12.07 -13.40 1.11
N LYS A 48 -12.27 -12.93 -0.12
CA LYS A 48 -13.00 -13.66 -1.15
C LYS A 48 -12.16 -13.68 -2.41
N GLU A 49 -11.98 -14.87 -2.98
CA GLU A 49 -11.20 -15.06 -4.21
C GLU A 49 -11.75 -14.23 -5.39
N LEU A 50 -13.04 -13.92 -5.38
CA LEU A 50 -13.69 -13.06 -6.38
C LEU A 50 -13.08 -11.64 -6.47
N PHE A 51 -12.37 -11.16 -5.44
CA PHE A 51 -11.63 -9.88 -5.51
C PHE A 51 -10.47 -9.93 -6.52
N LEU A 52 -10.04 -11.12 -6.93
CA LEU A 52 -8.95 -11.34 -7.89
C LEU A 52 -9.43 -11.54 -9.32
N LYS A 53 -10.75 -11.57 -9.59
CA LYS A 53 -11.29 -12.08 -10.86
C LYS A 53 -10.74 -11.34 -12.10
N GLU A 54 -10.19 -10.14 -11.92
CA GLU A 54 -9.52 -9.35 -12.96
C GLU A 54 -8.23 -8.66 -12.47
N ALA A 55 -7.72 -9.03 -11.29
CA ALA A 55 -6.53 -8.40 -10.73
C ALA A 55 -5.26 -8.93 -11.41
N PRO A 56 -4.27 -8.08 -11.75
CA PRO A 56 -2.96 -8.53 -12.20
C PRO A 56 -2.34 -9.56 -11.24
N SER A 57 -1.72 -10.59 -11.80
CA SER A 57 -1.35 -11.86 -11.13
C SER A 57 -0.30 -11.78 -10.01
N GLN A 58 0.07 -10.58 -9.56
CA GLN A 58 1.17 -10.37 -8.61
C GLN A 58 0.85 -9.39 -7.49
N ASN A 59 -0.36 -8.83 -7.44
CA ASN A 59 -0.73 -7.92 -6.36
C ASN A 59 -0.94 -8.68 -5.04
N LEU A 60 -0.54 -8.08 -3.92
CA LEU A 60 -0.91 -8.58 -2.60
C LEU A 60 -2.29 -8.03 -2.24
N ASN A 61 -3.21 -8.91 -1.85
CA ASN A 61 -4.58 -8.54 -1.52
C ASN A 61 -4.86 -8.96 -0.07
N LEU A 62 -5.02 -7.98 0.79
CA LEU A 62 -5.24 -8.11 2.22
C LEU A 62 -6.65 -7.62 2.57
N VAL A 63 -7.10 -7.97 3.77
CA VAL A 63 -8.42 -7.56 4.26
C VAL A 63 -8.30 -7.05 5.68
N HIS A 64 -9.02 -5.98 5.97
CA HIS A 64 -9.25 -5.55 7.34
C HIS A 64 -10.61 -4.85 7.43
N PRO A 65 -11.42 -5.04 8.49
CA PRO A 65 -12.77 -4.48 8.55
C PRO A 65 -12.82 -2.96 8.40
N SER A 66 -11.76 -2.25 8.81
CA SER A 66 -11.67 -0.80 8.69
C SER A 66 -11.21 -0.33 7.30
N GLY A 67 -10.66 -1.22 6.48
CA GLY A 67 -10.00 -0.88 5.21
C GLY A 67 -8.58 -0.31 5.37
N TRP A 68 -8.22 0.16 6.57
CA TRP A 68 -6.91 0.76 6.85
C TRP A 68 -5.79 -0.28 6.97
N MET A 69 -4.55 0.18 6.75
CA MET A 69 -3.35 -0.60 7.04
C MET A 69 -3.20 -0.81 8.54
N THR A 70 -2.91 -2.05 8.94
CA THR A 70 -2.58 -2.44 10.32
C THR A 70 -1.15 -2.96 10.38
N ALA A 71 -0.60 -3.16 11.58
CA ALA A 71 0.72 -3.76 11.74
C ALA A 71 0.82 -5.13 11.05
N ASP A 72 -0.18 -6.01 11.24
CA ASP A 72 -0.21 -7.33 10.61
C ASP A 72 -0.24 -7.25 9.08
N ASN A 73 -1.06 -6.36 8.53
CA ASN A 73 -1.12 -6.13 7.08
C ASN A 73 0.17 -5.52 6.55
N PHE A 74 0.82 -4.66 7.35
CA PHE A 74 2.08 -4.07 6.98
C PHE A 74 3.22 -5.10 6.99
N LEU A 75 3.24 -6.03 7.95
CA LEU A 75 4.19 -7.14 7.95
C LEU A 75 4.10 -7.99 6.67
N GLU A 76 2.89 -8.32 6.22
CA GLU A 76 2.68 -9.01 4.94
C GLU A 76 3.11 -8.14 3.74
N THR A 77 2.90 -6.83 3.83
CA THR A 77 3.40 -5.86 2.83
C THR A 77 4.93 -5.87 2.75
N VAL A 78 5.64 -5.94 3.89
CA VAL A 78 7.11 -5.97 3.93
C VAL A 78 7.65 -7.33 3.44
N LYS A 79 6.99 -8.45 3.74
CA LYS A 79 7.33 -9.76 3.17
C LYS A 79 7.19 -9.76 1.64
N HIS A 80 6.12 -9.15 1.14
CA HIS A 80 5.89 -8.98 -0.29
C HIS A 80 6.95 -8.06 -0.92
N PHE A 81 7.29 -6.95 -0.26
CA PHE A 81 8.40 -6.09 -0.66
C PHE A 81 9.71 -6.87 -0.78
N GLN A 82 10.08 -7.61 0.27
CA GLN A 82 11.30 -8.43 0.33
C GLN A 82 11.37 -9.38 -0.87
N LYS A 83 10.27 -10.08 -1.16
CA LYS A 83 10.17 -11.02 -2.29
C LYS A 83 10.45 -10.36 -3.63
N PHE A 84 9.86 -9.19 -3.89
CA PHE A 84 9.96 -8.51 -5.18
C PHE A 84 11.19 -7.61 -5.34
N CYS A 85 11.80 -7.19 -4.22
CA CYS A 85 13.05 -6.44 -4.21
C CYS A 85 14.28 -7.33 -4.06
N HIS A 86 14.10 -8.63 -3.73
CA HIS A 86 15.17 -9.59 -3.47
C HIS A 86 16.14 -9.09 -2.39
N CYS A 87 15.58 -8.51 -1.33
CA CYS A 87 16.34 -8.03 -0.17
C CYS A 87 16.90 -9.21 0.61
N LYS A 88 18.16 -9.09 1.01
CA LYS A 88 18.86 -10.02 1.90
C LYS A 88 20.02 -9.29 2.57
N LYS A 89 20.62 -9.87 3.60
CA LYS A 89 21.71 -9.21 4.35
C LYS A 89 22.91 -8.84 3.47
N GLU A 90 23.17 -9.61 2.41
CA GLU A 90 24.25 -9.36 1.45
C GLU A 90 23.89 -8.32 0.38
N ASN A 91 22.61 -7.97 0.25
CA ASN A 91 22.10 -6.97 -0.68
C ASN A 91 21.01 -6.14 0.02
N PRO A 92 21.41 -5.25 0.95
CA PRO A 92 20.47 -4.53 1.77
C PRO A 92 19.70 -3.47 0.96
N VAL A 93 18.48 -3.19 1.40
CA VAL A 93 17.61 -2.18 0.78
C VAL A 93 17.02 -1.28 1.85
N LEU A 94 16.96 0.02 1.57
CA LEU A 94 16.30 1.01 2.43
C LEU A 94 14.84 1.21 1.98
N ILE A 95 13.90 1.10 2.91
CA ILE A 95 12.51 1.52 2.71
C ILE A 95 12.33 2.86 3.42
N LEU A 96 11.76 3.81 2.67
CA LEU A 96 11.34 5.10 3.17
C LEU A 96 9.83 5.06 3.41
N ILE A 97 9.42 5.28 4.66
CA ILE A 97 8.03 5.21 5.10
C ILE A 97 7.65 6.46 5.90
N ASP A 98 6.36 6.71 6.07
CA ASP A 98 5.90 7.77 6.97
C ASP A 98 5.91 7.30 8.44
N ASN A 99 5.56 8.21 9.36
CA ASN A 99 5.53 7.93 10.80
C ASN A 99 4.21 7.26 11.26
N HIS A 100 3.54 6.48 10.41
CA HIS A 100 2.32 5.78 10.81
C HIS A 100 2.64 4.63 11.78
N GLU A 101 1.80 4.45 12.79
CA GLU A 101 2.04 3.50 13.90
C GLU A 101 2.18 2.03 13.44
N CYS A 102 1.57 1.66 12.31
CA CYS A 102 1.67 0.31 11.76
C CYS A 102 3.10 -0.08 11.36
N HIS A 103 3.98 0.90 11.13
CA HIS A 103 5.38 0.69 10.78
C HIS A 103 6.24 0.37 12.01
N ALA A 104 5.86 0.86 13.19
CA ALA A 104 6.63 0.73 14.43
C ALA A 104 6.33 -0.57 15.22
N ASN A 105 5.91 -1.63 14.54
CA ASN A 105 5.63 -2.91 15.17
C ASN A 105 6.92 -3.75 15.32
N LEU A 106 7.08 -4.42 16.46
CA LEU A 106 8.29 -5.21 16.74
C LEU A 106 8.54 -6.33 15.73
N GLU A 107 7.49 -7.03 15.29
CA GLU A 107 7.64 -8.13 14.33
C GLU A 107 8.09 -7.62 12.95
N VAL A 108 7.59 -6.45 12.55
CA VAL A 108 8.01 -5.75 11.33
C VAL A 108 9.50 -5.40 11.41
N ILE A 109 9.92 -4.74 12.49
CA ILE A 109 11.32 -4.32 12.70
C ILE A 109 12.25 -5.53 12.71
N MET A 110 11.87 -6.60 13.41
CA MET A 110 12.67 -7.83 13.47
C MET A 110 12.78 -8.49 12.10
N PHE A 111 11.67 -8.59 11.36
CA PHE A 111 11.67 -9.12 9.99
C PHE A 111 12.56 -8.29 9.06
N CYS A 112 12.46 -6.96 9.12
CA CYS A 112 13.28 -6.05 8.34
C CYS A 112 14.78 -6.28 8.60
N ARG A 113 15.17 -6.31 9.88
CA ARG A 113 16.55 -6.55 10.31
C ARG A 113 17.10 -7.89 9.84
N GLU A 114 16.29 -8.95 9.92
CA GLU A 114 16.69 -10.29 9.49
C GLU A 114 16.86 -10.40 7.96
N ASN A 115 16.17 -9.56 7.19
CA ASN A 115 16.16 -9.60 5.72
C ASN A 115 17.00 -8.49 5.06
N GLY A 116 17.82 -7.76 5.82
CA GLY A 116 18.67 -6.69 5.28
C GLY A 116 17.86 -5.48 4.80
N ILE A 117 16.72 -5.22 5.43
CA ILE A 117 15.86 -4.08 5.12
C ILE A 117 16.11 -3.02 6.19
N GLY A 118 16.62 -1.87 5.77
CA GLY A 118 16.67 -0.67 6.61
C GLY A 118 15.34 0.08 6.52
N GLU A 119 14.91 0.68 7.62
CA GLU A 119 13.70 1.50 7.70
C GLU A 119 14.11 2.92 8.10
N ASP A 120 13.62 3.91 7.35
CA ASP A 120 13.81 5.32 7.69
C ASP A 120 12.52 6.10 7.44
N ILE A 121 12.28 7.11 8.29
CA ILE A 121 11.05 7.89 8.30
C ILE A 121 11.27 9.16 7.50
N VAL A 122 10.44 9.38 6.48
CA VAL A 122 10.43 10.64 5.72
C VAL A 122 9.58 11.65 6.48
N GLN A 123 10.22 12.72 6.99
CA GLN A 123 9.57 13.87 7.62
C GLN A 123 9.37 15.01 6.62
#